data_AF-A0A1B6FG90-F1
#
_entry.id   AF-A0A1B6FG90-F1
#
_cell.length_a   1.000
_cell.length_b   1.000
_cell.length_c   1.000
_cell.angle_alpha   90.00
_cell.angle_beta   90.00
_cell.angle_gamma   90.00
#
_symmetry.space_group_name_H-M   'P 1'
#
loop_
_entity.id
_entity.type
_entity.pdbx_description
1 polymer ?
#
loop_
_entity_poly.entity_id
_entity_poly.type
_entity_poly.pdbx_seq_one_letter_code
_entity_poly.pdbx_strand_id
1 'polypeptide(L)'
;QPLNPWLTVKCIFCHTTLSPSEEPKLLECLHAACGNCITAKINEHVSGDPELAGDGSGGSAVCPLCHVICRATNIIENHFLVESLPAVSEGDGSDSSKLTELK
;
A
#
# COMPACT_ATOMS: atom_id res chain seq x y z
N GLN A 1 21.92 -14.63 -9.70
CA GLN A 1 20.55 -14.78 -9.16
C GLN A 1 19.69 -13.67 -9.76
N PRO A 2 18.47 -13.93 -10.26
CA PRO A 2 17.61 -12.86 -10.77
C PRO A 2 17.25 -11.89 -9.63
N LEU A 3 17.26 -10.59 -9.93
CA LEU A 3 16.84 -9.54 -9.00
C LEU A 3 15.33 -9.67 -8.77
N ASN A 4 14.90 -9.53 -7.52
CA ASN A 4 13.48 -9.47 -7.20
C ASN A 4 12.87 -8.19 -7.82
N PRO A 5 11.94 -8.28 -8.79
CA PRO A 5 11.41 -7.12 -9.50
C PRO A 5 10.60 -6.18 -8.58
N TRP A 6 10.10 -6.69 -7.45
CA TRP A 6 9.29 -5.94 -6.49
C TRP A 6 10.08 -4.84 -5.77
N LEU A 7 11.41 -4.92 -5.73
CA LEU A 7 12.29 -3.94 -5.07
C LEU A 7 12.34 -2.57 -5.74
N THR A 8 11.77 -2.44 -6.94
CA THR A 8 11.83 -1.19 -7.74
C THR A 8 10.48 -0.55 -7.99
N VAL A 9 9.40 -1.13 -7.43
CA VAL A 9 8.04 -0.60 -7.65
C VAL A 9 7.93 0.76 -6.97
N LYS A 10 7.38 1.74 -7.69
CA LYS A 10 7.18 3.11 -7.20
C LYS A 10 5.71 3.44 -7.11
N CYS A 11 5.36 4.29 -6.15
CA CYS A 11 4.05 4.90 -6.07
C CYS A 11 3.76 5.68 -7.35
N ILE A 12 2.59 5.45 -7.96
CA ILE A 12 2.20 6.14 -9.19
C ILE A 12 1.96 7.65 -9.01
N PHE A 13 1.75 8.11 -7.77
CA PHE A 13 1.46 9.51 -7.46
C PHE A 13 2.69 10.29 -7.00
N CYS A 14 3.44 9.79 -6.02
CA CYS A 14 4.59 10.50 -5.44
C CYS A 14 5.95 9.97 -5.93
N HIS A 15 5.96 8.89 -6.71
CA HIS A 15 7.17 8.26 -7.25
C HIS A 15 8.18 7.73 -6.21
N THR A 16 7.84 7.72 -4.92
CA THR A 16 8.59 7.04 -3.87
C THR A 16 8.61 5.54 -4.14
N THR A 17 9.78 4.90 -3.97
CA THR A 17 9.89 3.43 -4.00
C THR A 17 9.10 2.83 -2.85
N LEU A 18 8.20 1.91 -3.16
CA LEU A 18 7.31 1.30 -2.19
C LEU A 18 8.03 0.22 -1.40
N SER A 19 7.78 0.23 -0.09
CA SER A 19 8.14 -0.81 0.85
C SER A 19 6.93 -1.14 1.72
N PRO A 20 6.97 -2.16 2.58
CA PRO A 20 5.90 -2.42 3.54
C PRO A 20 5.53 -1.20 4.40
N SER A 21 6.48 -0.29 4.69
CA SER A 21 6.23 0.93 5.48
C SER A 21 5.26 1.92 4.82
N GLU A 22 5.13 1.87 3.49
CA GLU A 22 4.32 2.80 2.72
C GLU A 22 2.87 2.30 2.53
N GLU A 23 2.51 1.19 3.18
CA GLU A 23 1.20 0.52 3.07
C GLU A 23 0.74 0.40 1.61
N PRO A 24 1.53 -0.27 0.76
CA PRO A 24 1.33 -0.23 -0.67
C PRO A 24 -0.01 -0.86 -1.06
N LYS A 25 -0.76 -0.17 -1.91
CA LYS A 25 -2.06 -0.61 -2.45
C LYS A 25 -1.96 -0.89 -3.95
N LEU A 26 -2.82 -1.77 -4.44
CA LEU A 26 -3.09 -1.99 -5.86
C LEU A 26 -4.43 -1.35 -6.24
N LEU A 27 -4.36 -0.50 -7.25
CA LEU A 27 -5.53 0.04 -7.93
C LEU A 27 -6.24 -1.05 -8.77
N GLU A 28 -7.48 -0.81 -9.20
CA GLU A 28 -8.21 -1.72 -10.11
C GLU A 28 -7.47 -1.94 -11.43
N CYS A 29 -6.69 -0.94 -11.85
CA CYS A 29 -5.82 -1.00 -13.01
C CYS A 29 -4.44 -1.64 -12.74
N LEU A 30 -4.24 -2.23 -11.56
CA LEU A 30 -3.01 -2.89 -11.11
C LEU A 30 -1.79 -1.98 -10.93
N HIS A 31 -1.92 -0.67 -11.09
CA HIS A 31 -0.87 0.26 -10.70
C HIS A 31 -0.78 0.38 -9.17
N ALA A 32 0.44 0.52 -8.67
CA ALA A 32 0.71 0.60 -7.23
C ALA A 32 0.74 2.05 -6.73
N ALA A 33 0.24 2.26 -5.52
CA ALA A 33 0.27 3.55 -4.82
C ALA A 33 0.59 3.33 -3.34
N CYS A 34 1.17 4.31 -2.64
CA CYS A 34 1.28 4.26 -1.19
C CYS A 34 -0.07 4.61 -0.53
N GLY A 35 -0.27 4.13 0.70
CA GLY A 35 -1.49 4.35 1.49
C GLY A 35 -1.85 5.83 1.65
N ASN A 36 -0.84 6.67 1.90
CA ASN A 36 -1.03 8.12 2.05
C ASN A 36 -1.56 8.78 0.77
N CYS A 37 -0.96 8.50 -0.38
CA CYS A 37 -1.39 9.11 -1.65
C CYS A 37 -2.79 8.66 -2.05
N ILE A 38 -3.11 7.37 -1.89
CA ILE A 38 -4.41 6.88 -2.31
C ILE A 38 -5.54 7.39 -1.41
N THR A 39 -5.30 7.47 -0.10
CA THR A 39 -6.24 8.06 0.86
C THR A 39 -6.52 9.53 0.55
N ALA A 40 -5.47 10.31 0.28
CA ALA A 40 -5.62 11.71 -0.12
C ALA A 40 -6.46 11.83 -1.41
N LYS A 41 -6.18 11.00 -2.42
CA LYS A 41 -6.89 11.03 -3.71
C LYS A 41 -8.36 10.65 -3.59
N ILE A 42 -8.68 9.64 -2.78
CA ILE A 42 -10.07 9.25 -2.50
C ILE A 42 -10.82 10.42 -1.82
N ASN A 43 -10.18 11.11 -0.87
CA ASN A 43 -10.80 12.19 -0.11
C ASN A 43 -10.95 13.51 -0.92
N GLU A 44 -10.05 13.78 -1.87
CA GLU A 44 -10.15 14.93 -2.78
C GLU A 44 -11.47 14.92 -3.56
N HIS A 45 -11.91 13.75 -4.04
CA HIS A 45 -13.11 13.61 -4.85
C HIS A 45 -14.43 13.67 -4.06
N VAL A 46 -14.42 13.38 -2.75
CA VAL A 46 -15.60 13.50 -1.88
C VAL A 46 -15.98 14.98 -1.64
N SER A 47 -15.02 15.89 -1.80
CA SER A 47 -15.21 17.32 -1.50
C SER A 47 -15.70 18.16 -2.69
N GLY A 48 -15.76 17.57 -3.90
CA GLY A 48 -16.00 18.31 -5.15
C GLY A 48 -17.43 18.28 -5.68
N ASP A 49 -18.27 17.33 -5.26
CA ASP A 49 -19.65 17.19 -5.76
C ASP A 49 -20.62 16.78 -4.64
N PRO A 50 -21.39 17.74 -4.09
CA PRO A 50 -22.37 17.48 -3.02
C PRO A 50 -23.49 16.51 -3.42
N GLU A 51 -23.73 16.31 -4.72
CA GLU A 51 -24.83 15.45 -5.22
C GLU A 51 -24.42 13.96 -5.29
N LEU A 52 -23.12 13.65 -5.21
CA LEU A 52 -22.60 12.28 -5.17
C LEU A 52 -22.34 11.78 -3.74
N ALA A 53 -22.49 12.65 -2.72
CA ALA A 53 -22.35 12.26 -1.32
C ALA A 53 -23.53 11.42 -0.80
N GLY A 54 -24.61 11.28 -1.58
CA GLY A 54 -25.88 10.70 -1.16
C GLY A 54 -26.04 9.19 -1.35
N ASP A 55 -25.15 8.52 -2.08
CA ASP A 55 -25.35 7.11 -2.48
C ASP A 55 -24.35 6.13 -1.88
N GLY A 56 -23.67 6.46 -0.77
CA GLY A 56 -22.75 5.52 -0.11
C GLY A 56 -21.63 4.98 -1.02
N SER A 57 -21.39 5.63 -2.17
CA SER A 57 -20.32 5.30 -3.09
C SER A 57 -19.00 5.78 -2.47
N GLY A 58 -18.39 4.89 -1.66
CA GLY A 58 -17.09 5.12 -1.07
C GLY A 58 -16.12 5.67 -2.12
N GLY A 59 -15.47 6.80 -1.81
CA GLY A 59 -14.83 7.67 -2.79
C GLY A 59 -13.90 6.98 -3.79
N SER A 60 -13.61 7.65 -4.89
CA SER A 60 -12.78 7.09 -5.97
C SER A 60 -11.50 7.88 -6.18
N ALA A 61 -10.49 7.24 -6.74
CA ALA A 61 -9.28 7.88 -7.23
C ALA A 61 -9.06 7.56 -8.71
N VAL A 62 -8.52 8.52 -9.48
CA VAL A 62 -8.15 8.30 -10.88
C VAL A 62 -6.67 7.98 -10.97
N CYS A 63 -6.31 6.88 -11.64
CA CYS A 63 -4.91 6.58 -11.92
C CYS A 63 -4.33 7.62 -12.90
N PRO A 64 -3.22 8.30 -12.60
CA PRO A 64 -2.69 9.35 -13.48
C PRO A 64 -2.01 8.81 -14.75
N LEU A 65 -1.78 7.50 -14.83
CA LEU A 65 -1.12 6.88 -15.98
C LEU A 65 -2.12 6.32 -16.99
N CYS A 66 -3.08 5.51 -16.56
CA CYS A 66 -4.08 4.89 -17.44
C CYS A 66 -5.46 5.55 -17.38
N HIS A 67 -5.66 6.55 -16.52
CA HIS A 67 -6.93 7.29 -16.35
C HIS A 67 -8.13 6.44 -15.94
N VAL A 68 -7.89 5.21 -15.46
CA VAL A 68 -8.93 4.34 -14.89
C VAL A 68 -9.38 4.90 -13.55
N ILE A 69 -10.70 5.05 -13.38
CA ILE A 69 -11.35 5.38 -12.12
C ILE A 69 -11.33 4.14 -11.24
N CYS A 70 -10.75 4.24 -10.05
CA CYS A 70 -10.61 3.16 -9.08
C CYS A 70 -11.42 3.49 -7.84
N ARG A 71 -12.40 2.64 -7.50
CA ARG A 71 -13.27 2.78 -6.33
C ARG A 71 -12.51 2.37 -5.07
N ALA A 72 -12.68 3.10 -3.97
CA ALA A 72 -12.06 2.76 -2.68
C ALA A 72 -12.32 1.30 -2.26
N THR A 73 -13.52 0.78 -2.53
CA THR A 73 -13.91 -0.60 -2.19
C THR A 73 -13.15 -1.67 -2.98
N ASN A 74 -12.60 -1.32 -4.13
CA ASN A 74 -11.93 -2.26 -5.04
C ASN A 74 -10.39 -2.10 -4.98
N ILE A 75 -9.88 -1.15 -4.20
CA ILE A 75 -8.45 -0.96 -3.98
C ILE A 75 -8.01 -1.91 -2.87
N ILE A 76 -7.03 -2.76 -3.18
CA ILE A 76 -6.57 -3.82 -2.28
C ILE A 76 -5.13 -3.59 -1.82
N GLU A 77 -4.70 -4.33 -0.80
CA GLU A 77 -3.30 -4.32 -0.37
C GLU A 77 -2.38 -5.01 -1.38
N ASN A 78 -1.20 -4.45 -1.60
CA ASN A 78 -0.20 -5.03 -2.48
C ASN A 78 0.69 -6.02 -1.70
N HIS A 79 0.18 -7.25 -1.52
CA HIS A 79 0.88 -8.31 -0.79
C HIS A 79 2.26 -8.65 -1.36
N PHE A 80 2.48 -8.48 -2.67
CA PHE A 80 3.81 -8.67 -3.26
C PHE A 80 4.88 -7.77 -2.65
N LEU A 81 4.49 -6.54 -2.24
CA LEU A 81 5.38 -5.55 -1.64
C LEU A 81 5.40 -5.64 -0.11
N VAL A 82 4.29 -6.04 0.51
CA VAL A 82 4.21 -6.24 1.97
C VAL A 82 5.04 -7.45 2.38
N GLU A 83 4.99 -8.53 1.60
CA GLU A 83 5.69 -9.78 1.89
C GLU A 83 7.10 -9.82 1.29
N SER A 84 7.47 -8.84 0.44
CA SER A 84 8.85 -8.66 -0.02
C SER A 84 9.74 -8.07 1.07
N LEU A 85 9.85 -8.76 2.19
CA LEU A 85 11.00 -8.57 3.06
C LEU A 85 12.21 -9.17 2.32
N PRO A 86 13.40 -8.52 2.35
CA PRO A 86 14.61 -9.30 2.15
C PRO A 86 14.56 -10.40 3.21
N ALA A 87 14.76 -11.66 2.81
CA ALA A 87 15.01 -12.72 3.76
C ALA A 87 16.11 -12.22 4.69
N VAL A 88 15.74 -11.78 5.90
CA VAL A 88 16.70 -11.55 6.95
C VAL A 88 17.33 -12.92 7.13
N SER A 89 18.60 -13.00 6.79
CA SER A 89 19.44 -14.12 7.15
C SER A 89 19.25 -14.34 8.65
N GLU A 90 18.46 -15.34 9.02
CA GLU A 90 18.49 -15.92 10.36
C GLU A 90 19.87 -16.55 10.53
N GLY A 91 20.81 -15.72 10.95
CA GLY A 91 22.17 -16.06 11.29
C GLY A 91 22.43 -15.74 12.75
N ASP A 92 22.25 -16.77 13.58
CA ASP A 92 23.09 -17.15 14.71
C ASP A 92 23.20 -16.19 15.94
N GLY A 93 22.54 -16.62 17.03
CA GLY A 93 23.16 -16.82 18.35
C GLY A 93 23.64 -15.61 19.16
N SER A 94 22.86 -15.22 20.18
CA SER A 94 23.41 -15.09 21.54
C SER A 94 22.30 -15.16 22.61
N ASP A 95 22.35 -16.24 23.36
CA ASP A 95 21.69 -16.52 24.63
C ASP A 95 21.98 -15.41 25.67
N SER A 96 20.94 -14.85 26.31
CA SER A 96 20.93 -14.63 27.77
C SER A 96 19.59 -14.09 28.30
N SER A 97 18.95 -14.90 29.13
CA SER A 97 18.34 -14.51 30.42
C SER A 97 17.21 -13.47 30.44
N LYS A 98 15.96 -13.90 30.65
CA LYS A 98 15.33 -13.92 32.00
C LYS A 98 13.90 -14.46 31.95
N LEU A 99 13.76 -15.71 32.41
CA LEU A 99 12.51 -16.26 32.90
C LEU A 99 12.23 -15.63 34.28
N THR A 100 11.10 -14.95 34.46
CA THR A 100 10.54 -14.74 35.81
C THR A 100 9.09 -15.17 35.78
N GLU A 101 8.90 -16.40 36.26
CA GLU A 101 7.62 -16.99 36.62
C GLU A 101 6.94 -16.18 37.74
N LEU A 102 5.61 -16.19 37.66
CA LEU A 102 4.70 -15.71 38.68
C LEU A 102 4.88 -16.48 39.99
N LYS A 103 4.73 -15.77 41.11
CA LYS A 103 4.41 -16.35 42.40
C LYS A 103 3.45 -15.43 43.14
#